data_AF-A0A7Z9UE17-F1
#
_entry.id   AF-A0A7Z9UE17-F1
#
_cell.length_a   1.000
_cell.length_b   1.000
_cell.length_c   1.000
_cell.angle_alpha   90.00
_cell.angle_beta   90.00
_cell.angle_gamma   90.00
#
_symmetry.space_group_name_H-M   'P 1'
#
loop_
_entity.id
_entity.type
_entity.pdbx_description
1 polymer ?
#
loop_
_entity_poly.entity_id
_entity_poly.type
_entity_poly.pdbx_seq_one_letter_code
_entity_poly.pdbx_strand_id
1 'polypeptide(L)'
;MFSTKESLWWLTEGSKKSIKGAPPPGCAASAFMVTPRAKPTNSACPCDWTGGEATVVYGHTPVPEAEWLNRTINIDTGCVFGGKLTALRYPESELVSVEAKETYAEPRRNSAAQSRVREPDEIKVSDVLGKQILSTRLIPNITLDPERTSAALELISRFAVSPEWLVYLPPTMSPCSTSKLPDYLEYPTEAFSYYAGREQFKVICQEKHMGSRAVLYLHRDGSGRCLTRTGRPFFGPEIEEPMVGSLVATLSSSGFWEDFKTDRVVIDAELMPWSAKARALLEQQYAAVGAAATAVLPSVIEDLEKCGDKTSVLLQLQ
;
A
#
# COMPACT_ATOMS: atom_id res chain seq x y z
N MET A 1 35.78 -14.51 -22.02
CA MET A 1 35.32 -14.62 -20.61
C MET A 1 34.89 -13.22 -20.20
N PHE A 2 33.59 -12.92 -20.25
CA PHE A 2 33.08 -11.56 -20.08
C PHE A 2 32.58 -11.38 -18.64
N SER A 3 33.17 -10.43 -17.92
CA SER A 3 32.81 -10.04 -16.55
C SER A 3 31.99 -8.75 -16.60
N THR A 4 30.83 -8.74 -15.97
CA THR A 4 29.87 -7.62 -15.91
C THR A 4 30.27 -6.55 -14.90
N LYS A 5 31.51 -6.04 -14.97
CA LYS A 5 31.94 -4.94 -14.10
C LYS A 5 32.58 -3.81 -14.90
N GLU A 6 31.87 -2.68 -14.85
CA GLU A 6 32.32 -1.30 -15.07
C GLU A 6 32.53 -0.85 -16.52
N SER A 7 31.65 0.03 -17.01
CA SER A 7 31.96 1.07 -18.00
C SER A 7 30.87 2.17 -17.98
N LEU A 8 31.23 3.38 -17.51
CA LEU A 8 30.46 4.62 -17.73
C LEU A 8 31.01 5.32 -18.98
N TRP A 9 30.14 5.78 -19.88
CA TRP A 9 30.51 6.69 -20.97
C TRP A 9 29.66 7.96 -20.93
N TRP A 10 30.33 9.11 -21.02
CA TRP A 10 29.72 10.43 -21.15
C TRP A 10 29.90 10.92 -22.58
N LEU A 11 28.85 11.43 -23.21
CA LEU A 11 28.94 12.31 -24.37
C LEU A 11 28.43 13.69 -23.95
N THR A 12 29.35 14.56 -23.56
CA THR A 12 29.11 16.01 -23.51
C THR A 12 30.26 16.71 -24.22
N GLU A 13 29.93 17.55 -25.20
CA GLU A 13 30.89 18.46 -25.82
C GLU A 13 31.48 19.39 -24.75
N GLY A 14 32.80 19.41 -24.62
CA GLY A 14 33.49 20.44 -23.85
C GLY A 14 34.01 20.05 -22.46
N SER A 15 34.69 18.91 -22.29
CA SER A 15 35.71 18.82 -21.23
C SER A 15 36.88 17.91 -21.60
N LYS A 16 38.06 18.51 -21.81
CA LYS A 16 39.33 17.80 -21.96
C LYS A 16 39.80 17.32 -20.59
N LYS A 17 39.59 16.04 -20.27
CA LYS A 17 40.43 15.30 -19.32
C LYS A 17 40.90 14.00 -19.95
N SER A 18 42.22 13.86 -20.03
CA SER A 18 42.94 12.69 -20.55
C SER A 18 42.67 11.46 -19.68
N ILE A 19 42.29 10.34 -20.32
CA ILE A 19 42.14 9.03 -19.69
C ILE A 19 43.28 8.15 -20.21
N LYS A 20 44.07 7.58 -19.29
CA LYS A 20 45.04 6.53 -19.59
C LYS A 20 44.31 5.19 -19.75
N GLY A 21 44.51 4.54 -20.89
CA GLY A 21 44.03 3.17 -21.17
C GLY A 21 42.83 3.16 -22.10
N ALA A 22 43.07 3.17 -23.41
CA ALA A 22 42.03 2.93 -24.40
C ALA A 22 41.72 1.41 -24.48
N PRO A 23 40.44 0.98 -24.43
CA PRO A 23 40.07 -0.40 -24.71
C PRO A 23 40.14 -0.70 -26.22
N PRO A 24 40.28 -1.98 -26.63
CA PRO A 24 40.35 -2.36 -28.03
C PRO A 24 39.04 -2.00 -28.78
N PRO A 25 39.10 -1.79 -30.12
CA PRO A 25 37.96 -1.36 -30.91
C PRO A 25 36.89 -2.46 -30.95
N GLY A 26 35.66 -2.16 -30.51
CA GLY A 26 34.51 -3.07 -30.57
C GLY A 26 33.63 -3.16 -29.32
N CYS A 27 33.91 -2.43 -28.23
CA CYS A 27 33.11 -2.48 -27.01
C CYS A 27 31.96 -1.46 -27.03
N ALA A 28 30.71 -1.92 -27.03
CA ALA A 28 29.54 -1.11 -26.68
C ALA A 28 28.96 -1.62 -25.35
N ALA A 29 28.94 -0.76 -24.33
CA ALA A 29 28.19 -0.94 -23.11
C ALA A 29 27.68 0.43 -22.66
N SER A 30 26.37 0.55 -22.46
CA SER A 30 25.73 1.76 -21.93
C SER A 30 25.01 1.41 -20.63
N ALA A 31 25.54 1.92 -19.51
CA ALA A 31 24.81 2.03 -18.25
C ALA A 31 24.97 3.47 -17.76
N PHE A 32 23.84 4.18 -17.62
CA PHE A 32 23.80 5.48 -16.97
C PHE A 32 22.89 5.34 -15.75
N MET A 33 23.44 5.59 -14.56
CA MET A 33 22.73 5.48 -13.30
C MET A 33 22.82 6.83 -12.59
N VAL A 34 21.69 7.51 -12.39
CA VAL A 34 21.60 8.63 -11.45
C VAL A 34 20.85 8.10 -10.22
N THR A 35 21.57 7.84 -9.13
CA THR A 35 20.97 7.40 -7.86
C THR A 35 20.59 8.59 -6.97
N PRO A 36 19.38 8.62 -6.39
CA PRO A 36 19.21 9.13 -5.05
C PRO A 36 19.69 8.04 -4.05
N ARG A 37 20.30 8.49 -2.95
CA ARG A 37 20.98 7.81 -1.81
C ARG A 37 20.67 6.36 -1.34
N ALA A 38 19.95 5.50 -2.04
CA ALA A 38 19.68 4.12 -1.65
C ALA A 38 20.32 3.09 -2.62
N LYS A 39 20.93 2.04 -2.07
CA LYS A 39 21.48 0.91 -2.84
C LYS A 39 20.37 -0.10 -3.17
N PRO A 40 20.22 -0.54 -4.42
CA PRO A 40 19.27 -1.59 -4.77
C PRO A 40 19.83 -3.00 -4.52
N THR A 41 18.93 -3.93 -4.20
CA THR A 41 19.16 -5.37 -4.16
C THR A 41 19.00 -5.98 -5.58
N ASN A 42 19.49 -7.21 -5.77
CA ASN A 42 19.67 -7.90 -7.07
C ASN A 42 18.38 -8.21 -7.87
N SER A 43 17.23 -7.67 -7.48
CA SER A 43 15.96 -7.79 -8.20
C SER A 43 15.37 -6.40 -8.39
N ALA A 44 15.95 -5.60 -9.28
CA ALA A 44 15.48 -4.25 -9.57
C ALA A 44 14.13 -4.31 -10.31
N CYS A 45 13.04 -4.48 -9.57
CA CYS A 45 11.68 -4.35 -10.06
C CYS A 45 11.32 -2.85 -10.10
N PRO A 46 10.57 -2.34 -11.10
CA PRO A 46 10.25 -0.92 -11.19
C PRO A 46 9.59 -0.32 -9.94
N CYS A 47 8.93 -1.14 -9.12
CA CYS A 47 8.31 -0.73 -7.85
C CYS A 47 9.31 -0.26 -6.77
N ASP A 48 10.58 -0.67 -6.84
CA ASP A 48 11.58 -0.33 -5.81
C ASP A 48 12.06 1.13 -5.92
N TRP A 49 11.72 1.81 -7.02
CA TRP A 49 12.22 3.14 -7.36
C TRP A 49 11.14 4.24 -7.32
N THR A 50 9.87 3.86 -7.09
CA THR A 50 8.74 4.79 -7.12
C THR A 50 8.61 5.53 -5.79
N GLY A 51 9.29 6.68 -5.67
CA GLY A 51 9.16 7.53 -4.48
C GLY A 51 9.83 8.91 -4.52
N GLY A 52 10.57 9.25 -5.58
CA GLY A 52 11.23 10.56 -5.72
C GLY A 52 10.78 11.34 -6.95
N GLU A 53 11.02 12.65 -6.97
CA GLU A 53 10.78 13.51 -8.15
C GLU A 53 11.76 13.23 -9.31
N ALA A 54 12.80 12.45 -9.05
CA ALA A 54 13.85 12.12 -10.01
C ALA A 54 13.35 11.20 -11.14
N THR A 55 13.80 11.46 -12.36
CA THR A 55 13.66 10.55 -13.49
C THR A 55 14.73 9.46 -13.39
N VAL A 56 14.33 8.18 -13.44
CA VAL A 56 15.26 7.05 -13.28
C VAL A 56 15.40 6.31 -14.62
N VAL A 57 16.58 6.37 -15.21
CA VAL A 57 16.94 5.58 -16.39
C VAL A 57 17.75 4.38 -15.92
N TYR A 58 17.38 3.19 -16.35
CA TYR A 58 18.07 1.96 -15.97
C TYR A 58 18.22 0.99 -17.16
N GLY A 59 19.08 0.01 -16.99
CA GLY A 59 19.34 -1.05 -17.95
C GLY A 59 20.09 -2.18 -17.26
N HIS A 60 19.69 -3.42 -17.52
CA HIS A 60 20.31 -4.65 -17.00
C HIS A 60 19.53 -5.91 -17.43
N THR A 61 18.21 -5.76 -17.53
CA THR A 61 17.30 -6.82 -17.95
C THR A 61 16.77 -6.45 -19.33
N PRO A 62 17.07 -7.22 -20.38
CA PRO A 62 16.68 -6.89 -21.73
C PRO A 62 15.14 -6.93 -21.88
N VAL A 63 14.57 -5.86 -22.43
CA VAL A 63 13.16 -5.75 -22.82
C VAL A 63 13.04 -5.56 -24.33
N PRO A 64 11.93 -5.96 -24.98
CA PRO A 64 11.79 -5.79 -26.43
C PRO A 64 11.78 -4.33 -26.88
N GLU A 65 11.11 -3.46 -26.11
CA GLU A 65 10.97 -2.03 -26.39
C GLU A 65 11.10 -1.24 -25.08
N ALA A 66 11.69 -0.05 -25.16
CA ALA A 66 11.85 0.83 -24.02
C ALA A 66 10.55 1.59 -23.75
N GLU A 67 10.00 1.46 -22.55
CA GLU A 67 8.74 2.08 -22.15
C GLU A 67 8.87 2.87 -20.84
N TRP A 68 8.12 3.96 -20.75
CA TRP A 68 8.02 4.77 -19.55
C TRP A 68 7.01 4.19 -18.56
N LEU A 69 7.42 4.01 -17.31
CA LEU A 69 6.53 3.69 -16.19
C LEU A 69 6.89 4.57 -14.99
N ASN A 70 5.96 5.43 -14.55
CA ASN A 70 6.11 6.23 -13.32
C ASN A 70 7.47 6.97 -13.20
N ARG A 71 7.87 7.70 -14.25
CA ARG A 71 9.16 8.45 -14.36
C ARG A 71 10.42 7.57 -14.38
N THR A 72 10.24 6.26 -14.56
CA THR A 72 11.33 5.32 -14.76
C THR A 72 11.28 4.73 -16.16
N ILE A 73 12.45 4.41 -16.74
CA ILE A 73 12.54 3.80 -18.07
C ILE A 73 13.70 2.81 -18.16
N ASN A 74 13.41 1.62 -18.69
CA ASN A 74 14.43 0.64 -19.07
C ASN A 74 14.87 0.87 -20.52
N ILE A 75 16.14 1.20 -20.73
CA ILE A 75 16.73 1.39 -22.07
C ILE A 75 17.51 0.17 -22.57
N ASP A 76 17.59 -0.90 -21.76
CA ASP A 76 18.22 -2.16 -22.18
C ASP A 76 17.27 -2.92 -23.12
N THR A 77 17.37 -2.62 -24.41
CA THR A 77 16.62 -3.30 -25.47
C THR A 77 17.35 -4.51 -26.06
N GLY A 78 18.27 -5.11 -25.29
CA GLY A 78 18.91 -6.37 -25.64
C GLY A 78 19.88 -6.30 -26.83
N CYS A 79 20.59 -5.19 -27.04
CA CYS A 79 21.56 -5.02 -28.13
C CYS A 79 22.57 -6.19 -28.25
N VAL A 80 23.07 -6.70 -27.12
CA VAL A 80 24.04 -7.83 -27.10
C VAL A 80 23.42 -9.13 -27.63
N PHE A 81 22.10 -9.26 -27.51
CA PHE A 81 21.30 -10.40 -27.95
C PHE A 81 20.70 -10.21 -29.35
N GLY A 82 21.13 -9.19 -30.10
CA GLY A 82 20.61 -8.90 -31.44
C GLY A 82 19.36 -8.00 -31.47
N GLY A 83 19.01 -7.38 -30.35
CA GLY A 83 17.95 -6.36 -30.27
C GLY A 83 18.42 -4.97 -30.74
N LYS A 84 18.04 -3.91 -30.02
CA LYS A 84 18.44 -2.53 -30.37
C LYS A 84 19.40 -1.95 -29.33
N LEU A 85 20.24 -1.02 -29.75
CA LEU A 85 20.93 -0.09 -28.84
C LEU A 85 20.05 1.15 -28.70
N THR A 86 19.44 1.32 -27.52
CA THR A 86 18.52 2.42 -27.23
C THR A 86 19.16 3.44 -26.29
N ALA A 87 18.99 4.71 -26.63
CA ALA A 87 19.43 5.86 -25.85
C ALA A 87 18.25 6.78 -25.56
N LEU A 88 18.24 7.38 -24.38
CA LEU A 88 17.30 8.43 -24.00
C LEU A 88 17.98 9.80 -24.13
N ARG A 89 17.38 10.71 -24.89
CA ARG A 89 17.73 12.13 -24.89
C ARG A 89 17.00 12.83 -23.76
N TYR A 90 17.74 13.43 -22.84
CA TYR A 90 17.20 14.17 -21.71
C TYR A 90 17.66 15.64 -21.80
N PRO A 91 16.80 16.65 -21.54
CA PRO A 91 15.45 16.58 -20.94
C PRO A 91 14.29 16.29 -21.90
N GLU A 92 14.53 16.19 -23.21
CA GLU A 92 13.48 16.08 -24.24
C GLU A 92 12.65 14.78 -24.15
N SER A 93 13.13 13.78 -23.40
CA SER A 93 12.51 12.47 -23.20
C SER A 93 12.28 11.68 -24.49
N GLU A 94 13.11 11.95 -25.51
CA GLU A 94 13.07 11.29 -26.81
C GLU A 94 13.94 10.03 -26.82
N LEU A 95 13.41 8.92 -27.34
CA LEU A 95 14.16 7.69 -27.52
C LEU A 95 14.78 7.62 -28.91
N VAL A 96 16.08 7.33 -28.96
CA VAL A 96 16.80 7.08 -30.20
C VAL A 96 17.35 5.65 -30.14
N SER A 97 17.04 4.85 -31.14
CA SER A 97 17.47 3.45 -31.21
C SER A 97 18.13 3.14 -32.54
N VAL A 98 19.16 2.29 -32.52
CA VAL A 98 19.74 1.66 -33.71
C VAL A 98 19.71 0.15 -33.56
N GLU A 99 19.49 -0.56 -34.67
CA GLU A 99 19.53 -2.03 -34.68
C GLU A 99 20.93 -2.55 -34.31
N ALA A 100 21.00 -3.68 -33.60
CA ALA A 100 22.26 -4.33 -33.30
C ALA A 100 22.94 -4.78 -34.60
N LYS A 101 24.25 -4.57 -34.67
CA LYS A 101 25.05 -4.95 -35.84
C LYS A 101 25.06 -6.47 -36.04
N GLU A 102 25.24 -7.21 -34.95
CA GLU A 102 25.34 -8.67 -34.91
C GLU A 102 24.86 -9.16 -33.53
N THR A 103 24.53 -10.45 -33.42
CA THR A 103 24.21 -11.09 -32.13
C THR A 103 25.51 -11.57 -31.48
N TYR A 104 25.86 -11.00 -30.33
CA TYR A 104 27.12 -11.31 -29.63
C TYR A 104 26.96 -12.35 -28.52
N ALA A 105 25.73 -12.61 -28.07
CA ALA A 105 25.40 -13.68 -27.12
C ALA A 105 24.02 -14.28 -27.40
N GLU A 106 23.90 -15.58 -27.18
CA GLU A 106 22.62 -16.30 -27.23
C GLU A 106 21.76 -15.95 -25.98
N PRO A 107 20.49 -15.56 -26.15
CA PRO A 107 19.59 -15.34 -25.04
C PRO A 107 19.38 -16.63 -24.25
N ARG A 108 19.60 -16.62 -22.93
CA ARG A 108 19.30 -17.78 -22.05
C ARG A 108 17.79 -18.03 -21.86
N ARG A 109 16.93 -17.12 -22.30
CA ARG A 109 15.48 -17.21 -22.32
C ARG A 109 15.00 -16.77 -23.69
N ASN A 110 14.15 -17.57 -24.34
CA ASN A 110 13.49 -17.19 -25.59
C ASN A 110 12.66 -15.91 -25.36
N SER A 111 13.25 -14.74 -25.60
CA SER A 111 12.56 -13.46 -25.69
C SER A 111 11.93 -13.32 -27.07
N ALA A 112 11.21 -14.35 -27.52
CA ALA A 112 10.27 -14.18 -28.61
C ALA A 112 9.18 -13.25 -28.07
N ALA A 113 8.89 -12.19 -28.83
CA ALA A 113 7.89 -11.19 -28.54
C ALA A 113 6.67 -11.78 -27.83
N GLN A 114 6.67 -11.70 -26.50
CA GLN A 114 5.42 -11.62 -25.78
C GLN A 114 4.91 -10.23 -26.13
N SER A 115 4.21 -10.12 -27.27
CA SER A 115 3.10 -9.19 -27.35
C SER A 115 2.41 -9.30 -26.02
N ARG A 116 2.32 -8.21 -25.24
CA ARG A 116 1.51 -8.20 -24.02
C ARG A 116 0.12 -8.69 -24.43
N VAL A 117 -0.11 -9.99 -24.29
CA VAL A 117 -1.45 -10.53 -24.20
C VAL A 117 -1.95 -9.80 -22.97
N ARG A 118 -2.90 -8.89 -23.16
CA ARG A 118 -3.48 -8.10 -22.08
C ARG A 118 -3.79 -9.05 -20.94
N GLU A 119 -3.05 -8.90 -19.85
CA GLU A 119 -3.41 -9.58 -18.61
C GLU A 119 -4.82 -9.09 -18.27
N PRO A 120 -5.77 -10.00 -17.94
CA PRO A 120 -7.16 -9.65 -17.61
C PRO A 120 -7.32 -8.59 -16.49
N ASP A 121 -6.23 -8.27 -15.79
CA ASP A 121 -6.20 -7.53 -14.53
C ASP A 121 -5.81 -6.03 -14.65
N GLU A 122 -5.71 -5.47 -15.86
CA GLU A 122 -5.49 -4.03 -16.04
C GLU A 122 -6.77 -3.22 -15.83
N ILE A 123 -6.92 -2.61 -14.65
CA ILE A 123 -8.00 -1.66 -14.33
C ILE A 123 -7.78 -0.37 -15.13
N LYS A 124 -8.77 0.05 -15.92
CA LYS A 124 -8.67 1.35 -16.62
C LYS A 124 -9.01 2.47 -15.65
N VAL A 125 -8.19 3.50 -15.66
CA VAL A 125 -8.45 4.74 -14.91
C VAL A 125 -9.80 5.36 -15.32
N SER A 126 -10.20 5.23 -16.59
CA SER A 126 -11.52 5.68 -17.07
C SER A 126 -12.70 5.02 -16.34
N ASP A 127 -12.51 3.83 -15.79
CA ASP A 127 -13.59 3.07 -15.13
C ASP A 127 -13.91 3.63 -13.73
N VAL A 128 -13.02 4.46 -13.18
CA VAL A 128 -13.15 5.07 -11.86
C VAL A 128 -13.16 6.61 -11.90
N LEU A 129 -12.90 7.21 -13.07
CA LEU A 129 -13.01 8.65 -13.25
C LEU A 129 -14.46 9.07 -13.48
N GLY A 130 -14.82 10.23 -12.93
CA GLY A 130 -16.16 10.81 -13.09
C GLY A 130 -17.22 10.21 -12.15
N LYS A 131 -18.49 10.55 -12.41
CA LYS A 131 -19.61 10.13 -11.57
C LYS A 131 -19.96 8.69 -11.91
N GLN A 132 -19.87 7.81 -10.92
CA GLN A 132 -20.20 6.39 -11.06
C GLN A 132 -21.49 6.07 -10.30
N ILE A 133 -22.29 5.14 -10.85
CA ILE A 133 -23.46 4.60 -10.16
C ILE A 133 -23.29 3.08 -10.14
N LEU A 134 -23.11 2.53 -8.94
CA LEU A 134 -22.99 1.10 -8.73
C LEU A 134 -24.35 0.51 -8.36
N SER A 135 -24.66 -0.64 -8.95
CA SER A 135 -25.82 -1.43 -8.58
C SER A 135 -25.40 -2.66 -7.80
N THR A 136 -26.03 -2.89 -6.65
CA THR A 136 -25.80 -4.06 -5.81
C THR A 136 -27.11 -4.77 -5.55
N ARG A 137 -27.02 -6.04 -5.13
CA ARG A 137 -28.20 -6.83 -4.73
C ARG A 137 -29.01 -6.19 -3.61
N LEU A 138 -28.36 -5.46 -2.68
CA LEU A 138 -29.00 -4.88 -1.49
C LEU A 138 -29.45 -3.43 -1.71
N ILE A 139 -28.64 -2.66 -2.42
CA ILE A 139 -28.91 -1.26 -2.74
C ILE A 139 -28.70 -1.08 -4.24
N PRO A 140 -29.78 -0.84 -5.02
CA PRO A 140 -29.71 -0.85 -6.47
C PRO A 140 -28.98 0.37 -7.06
N ASN A 141 -28.88 1.47 -6.32
CA ASN A 141 -28.28 2.71 -6.80
C ASN A 141 -27.38 3.34 -5.73
N ILE A 142 -26.08 3.07 -5.80
CA ILE A 142 -25.06 3.72 -4.97
C ILE A 142 -24.31 4.72 -5.86
N THR A 143 -24.50 6.01 -5.62
CA THR A 143 -23.77 7.06 -6.34
C THR A 143 -22.39 7.27 -5.71
N LEU A 144 -21.34 7.15 -6.50
CA LEU A 144 -19.99 7.49 -6.09
C LEU A 144 -19.65 8.90 -6.56
N ASP A 145 -19.17 9.69 -5.61
CA ASP A 145 -18.71 11.05 -5.85
C ASP A 145 -17.34 11.03 -6.55
N PRO A 146 -17.12 11.81 -7.62
CA PRO A 146 -15.87 11.80 -8.38
C PRO A 146 -14.64 12.19 -7.54
N GLU A 147 -14.79 13.12 -6.61
CA GLU A 147 -13.68 13.61 -5.78
C GLU A 147 -13.24 12.52 -4.79
N ARG A 148 -14.22 11.85 -4.17
CA ARG A 148 -13.96 10.70 -3.29
C ARG A 148 -13.35 9.52 -4.03
N THR A 149 -13.82 9.24 -5.24
CA THR A 149 -13.31 8.12 -6.05
C THR A 149 -11.88 8.38 -6.50
N SER A 150 -11.54 9.61 -6.86
CA SER A 150 -10.17 10.01 -7.23
C SER A 150 -9.20 9.88 -6.05
N ALA A 151 -9.62 10.32 -4.86
CA ALA A 151 -8.82 10.16 -3.64
C ALA A 151 -8.62 8.67 -3.27
N ALA A 152 -9.67 7.84 -3.44
CA ALA A 152 -9.57 6.40 -3.21
C ALA A 152 -8.63 5.72 -4.22
N LEU A 153 -8.68 6.12 -5.50
CA LEU A 153 -7.78 5.60 -6.53
C LEU A 153 -6.31 5.89 -6.20
N GLU A 154 -5.99 7.11 -5.75
CA GLU A 154 -4.63 7.44 -5.32
C GLU A 154 -4.15 6.51 -4.20
N LEU A 155 -5.00 6.28 -3.19
CA LEU A 155 -4.64 5.47 -2.04
C LEU A 155 -4.44 4.00 -2.41
N ILE A 156 -5.32 3.46 -3.26
CA ILE A 156 -5.26 2.07 -3.71
C ILE A 156 -4.07 1.86 -4.64
N SER A 157 -3.89 2.75 -5.64
CA SER A 157 -2.80 2.63 -6.61
C SER A 157 -1.41 2.75 -6.00
N ARG A 158 -1.24 3.55 -4.93
CA ARG A 158 0.06 3.75 -4.29
C ARG A 158 0.39 2.75 -3.19
N PHE A 159 -0.61 2.29 -2.45
CA PHE A 159 -0.36 1.63 -1.16
C PHE A 159 -1.08 0.31 -0.95
N ALA A 160 -2.04 -0.07 -1.81
CA ALA A 160 -2.75 -1.33 -1.66
C ALA A 160 -2.01 -2.48 -2.35
N VAL A 161 -2.37 -3.70 -1.95
CA VAL A 161 -1.90 -4.93 -2.64
C VAL A 161 -2.54 -5.09 -4.02
N SER A 162 -2.07 -6.08 -4.78
CA SER A 162 -2.68 -6.46 -6.07
C SER A 162 -4.21 -6.57 -5.93
N PRO A 163 -4.99 -5.98 -6.85
CA PRO A 163 -6.46 -6.02 -6.82
C PRO A 163 -7.05 -7.42 -6.71
N GLU A 164 -6.33 -8.46 -7.14
CA GLU A 164 -6.71 -9.88 -7.01
C GLU A 164 -7.04 -10.28 -5.56
N TRP A 165 -6.38 -9.65 -4.57
CA TRP A 165 -6.59 -9.90 -3.15
C TRP A 165 -7.71 -9.04 -2.56
N LEU A 166 -8.09 -7.94 -3.21
CA LEU A 166 -9.03 -6.95 -2.68
C LEU A 166 -10.49 -7.28 -3.01
N VAL A 167 -10.91 -8.53 -2.79
CA VAL A 167 -12.30 -8.95 -3.02
C VAL A 167 -13.28 -8.44 -1.96
N TYR A 168 -12.78 -7.96 -0.81
CA TYR A 168 -13.57 -7.40 0.27
C TYR A 168 -12.85 -6.24 0.98
N LEU A 169 -13.60 -5.16 1.25
CA LEU A 169 -13.20 -4.13 2.20
C LEU A 169 -14.27 -3.99 3.29
N PRO A 170 -13.87 -3.93 4.57
CA PRO A 170 -14.82 -3.88 5.66
C PRO A 170 -15.54 -2.52 5.72
N PRO A 171 -16.85 -2.51 6.03
CA PRO A 171 -17.60 -1.27 6.18
C PRO A 171 -17.23 -0.56 7.48
N THR A 172 -17.55 0.74 7.52
CA THR A 172 -17.62 1.47 8.79
C THR A 172 -18.78 0.97 9.64
N MET A 173 -18.71 1.18 10.96
CA MET A 173 -19.74 0.81 11.92
C MET A 173 -20.32 2.07 12.56
N SER A 174 -21.65 2.19 12.57
CA SER A 174 -22.33 3.27 13.29
C SER A 174 -22.46 2.93 14.77
N PRO A 175 -22.35 3.91 15.68
CA PRO A 175 -22.82 3.73 17.05
C PRO A 175 -24.34 3.59 17.10
N CYS A 176 -24.84 3.22 18.28
CA CYS A 176 -26.26 3.33 18.59
C CYS A 176 -26.69 4.80 18.77
N SER A 177 -27.99 5.04 18.91
CA SER A 177 -28.47 6.38 19.27
C SER A 177 -27.98 6.80 20.65
N THR A 178 -27.83 8.11 20.87
CA THR A 178 -27.45 8.65 22.19
C THR A 178 -28.38 8.16 23.29
N SER A 179 -27.79 7.73 24.41
CA SER A 179 -28.52 7.22 25.57
C SER A 179 -29.37 8.31 26.22
N LYS A 180 -30.51 7.89 26.79
CA LYS A 180 -31.37 8.76 27.61
C LYS A 180 -31.01 8.70 29.09
N LEU A 181 -30.15 7.79 29.51
CA LEU A 181 -29.72 7.68 30.90
C LEU A 181 -28.73 8.81 31.25
N PRO A 182 -28.81 9.36 32.48
CA PRO A 182 -27.81 10.32 32.93
C PRO A 182 -26.41 9.68 32.89
N ASP A 183 -25.41 10.48 32.52
CA ASP A 183 -23.98 10.12 32.49
C ASP A 183 -23.55 9.07 31.44
N TYR A 184 -24.45 8.59 30.59
CA TYR A 184 -24.10 7.68 29.49
C TYR A 184 -24.28 8.35 28.13
N LEU A 185 -23.25 8.27 27.28
CA LEU A 185 -23.36 8.67 25.87
C LEU A 185 -24.01 7.56 25.03
N GLU A 186 -23.59 6.31 25.24
CA GLU A 186 -24.09 5.11 24.58
C GLU A 186 -24.45 4.07 25.63
N TYR A 187 -25.57 3.36 25.45
CA TYR A 187 -26.01 2.31 26.37
C TYR A 187 -26.68 1.15 25.60
N PRO A 188 -26.58 -0.12 26.07
CA PRO A 188 -27.05 -1.27 25.28
C PRO A 188 -28.54 -1.24 24.92
N THR A 189 -29.38 -0.59 25.73
CA THR A 189 -30.84 -0.54 25.49
C THR A 189 -31.19 0.15 24.18
N GLU A 190 -30.43 1.16 23.76
CA GLU A 190 -30.62 1.91 22.53
C GLU A 190 -30.33 1.03 21.32
N ALA A 191 -29.26 0.23 21.38
CA ALA A 191 -28.95 -0.76 20.34
C ALA A 191 -30.03 -1.84 20.24
N PHE A 192 -30.49 -2.39 21.38
CA PHE A 192 -31.55 -3.40 21.37
C PHE A 192 -32.88 -2.83 20.85
N SER A 193 -33.23 -1.60 21.24
CA SER A 193 -34.43 -0.92 20.77
C SER A 193 -34.40 -0.66 19.27
N TYR A 194 -33.23 -0.35 18.70
CA TYR A 194 -33.05 -0.17 17.26
C TYR A 194 -33.42 -1.43 16.46
N TYR A 195 -32.99 -2.61 16.93
CA TYR A 195 -33.29 -3.89 16.28
C TYR A 195 -34.74 -4.34 16.54
N ALA A 196 -35.23 -4.19 17.77
CA ALA A 196 -36.62 -4.50 18.10
C ALA A 196 -37.62 -3.67 17.27
N GLY A 197 -37.33 -2.38 17.03
CA GLY A 197 -38.12 -1.51 16.16
C GLY A 197 -38.08 -1.89 14.67
N ARG A 198 -37.24 -2.86 14.27
CA ARG A 198 -37.16 -3.47 12.93
C ARG A 198 -37.58 -4.94 12.95
N GLU A 199 -38.32 -5.34 13.99
CA GLU A 199 -38.82 -6.70 14.18
C GLU A 199 -37.70 -7.75 14.26
N GLN A 200 -36.50 -7.34 14.69
CA GLN A 200 -35.36 -8.22 14.95
C GLN A 200 -35.21 -8.45 16.45
N PHE A 201 -35.69 -9.60 16.94
CA PHE A 201 -35.75 -9.90 18.37
C PHE A 201 -34.62 -10.81 18.88
N LYS A 202 -33.79 -11.33 17.98
CA LYS A 202 -32.61 -12.13 18.32
C LYS A 202 -31.36 -11.41 17.82
N VAL A 203 -30.52 -11.00 18.76
CA VAL A 203 -29.24 -10.34 18.49
C VAL A 203 -28.09 -11.16 19.07
N ILE A 204 -26.90 -11.02 18.47
CA ILE A 204 -25.67 -11.62 18.98
C ILE A 204 -24.79 -10.47 19.47
N CYS A 205 -24.50 -10.45 20.77
CA CYS A 205 -23.55 -9.52 21.35
C CYS A 205 -22.15 -10.11 21.24
N GLN A 206 -21.26 -9.41 20.55
CA GLN A 206 -19.85 -9.76 20.46
C GLN A 206 -19.04 -8.70 21.19
N GLU A 207 -17.97 -9.11 21.86
CA GLU A 207 -17.03 -8.17 22.46
C GLU A 207 -16.40 -7.32 21.35
N LYS A 208 -16.44 -6.00 21.53
CA LYS A 208 -15.72 -5.09 20.64
C LYS A 208 -14.26 -5.03 21.08
N HIS A 209 -13.46 -5.97 20.58
CA HIS A 209 -12.02 -5.99 20.83
C HIS A 209 -11.37 -4.67 20.41
N MET A 210 -10.46 -4.18 21.25
CA MET A 210 -9.77 -2.91 21.03
C MET A 210 -8.46 -3.17 20.27
N GLY A 211 -8.55 -3.27 18.94
CA GLY A 211 -7.42 -3.60 18.09
C GLY A 211 -7.42 -2.80 16.79
N SER A 212 -7.05 -3.48 15.71
CA SER A 212 -7.20 -2.96 14.35
C SER A 212 -7.80 -4.02 13.46
N ARG A 213 -8.92 -3.68 12.80
CA ARG A 213 -9.56 -4.57 11.85
C ARG A 213 -8.61 -5.02 10.75
N ALA A 214 -8.54 -6.32 10.57
CA ALA A 214 -7.70 -7.02 9.61
C ALA A 214 -8.55 -8.02 8.83
N VAL A 215 -8.35 -8.04 7.51
CA VAL A 215 -8.96 -9.02 6.62
C VAL A 215 -7.86 -9.99 6.19
N LEU A 216 -8.02 -11.25 6.56
CA LEU A 216 -7.09 -12.33 6.26
C LEU A 216 -7.58 -13.09 5.03
N TYR A 217 -6.79 -13.07 3.98
CA TYR A 217 -6.99 -13.87 2.78
C TYR A 217 -6.07 -15.07 2.86
N LEU A 218 -6.62 -16.28 2.91
CA LEU A 218 -5.84 -17.50 3.13
C LEU A 218 -6.21 -18.54 2.08
N HIS A 219 -5.19 -19.15 1.49
CA HIS A 219 -5.32 -20.27 0.57
C HIS A 219 -4.73 -21.54 1.20
N ARG A 220 -5.28 -22.69 0.80
CA ARG A 220 -4.87 -24.01 1.29
C ARG A 220 -3.42 -24.34 0.96
N ASP A 221 -2.88 -23.79 -0.12
CA ASP A 221 -1.48 -23.97 -0.54
C ASP A 221 -0.46 -23.23 0.34
N GLY A 222 -0.92 -22.45 1.32
CA GLY A 222 -0.09 -21.66 2.23
C GLY A 222 0.12 -20.21 1.77
N SER A 223 -0.38 -19.82 0.60
CA SER A 223 -0.40 -18.42 0.19
C SER A 223 -1.48 -17.63 0.93
N GLY A 224 -1.24 -16.34 1.17
CA GLY A 224 -2.20 -15.49 1.86
C GLY A 224 -1.67 -14.09 2.16
N ARG A 225 -2.59 -13.23 2.62
CA ARG A 225 -2.33 -11.81 2.95
C ARG A 225 -3.13 -11.39 4.18
N CYS A 226 -2.56 -10.52 4.99
CA CYS A 226 -3.23 -9.84 6.09
C CYS A 226 -3.38 -8.36 5.72
N LEU A 227 -4.60 -7.94 5.39
CA LEU A 227 -4.85 -6.59 4.91
C LEU A 227 -5.58 -5.75 5.94
N THR A 228 -5.25 -4.46 5.95
CA THR A 228 -5.96 -3.46 6.75
C THR A 228 -7.32 -3.12 6.12
N ARG A 229 -8.18 -2.41 6.87
CA ARG A 229 -9.47 -1.88 6.35
C ARG A 229 -9.39 -1.03 5.07
N THR A 230 -8.19 -0.58 4.69
CA THR A 230 -7.93 0.23 3.48
C THR A 230 -7.16 -0.55 2.40
N GLY A 231 -7.06 -1.88 2.51
CA GLY A 231 -6.43 -2.74 1.50
C GLY A 231 -4.89 -2.74 1.50
N ARG A 232 -4.25 -2.11 2.48
CA ARG A 232 -2.78 -2.13 2.65
C ARG A 232 -2.34 -3.39 3.39
N PRO A 233 -1.14 -3.94 3.12
CA PRO A 233 -0.53 -4.95 3.97
C PRO A 233 -0.51 -4.49 5.42
N PHE A 234 -0.86 -5.38 6.35
CA PHE A 234 -0.78 -5.09 7.78
C PHE A 234 0.66 -5.19 8.27
N PHE A 235 1.42 -6.15 7.74
CA PHE A 235 2.79 -6.45 8.11
C PHE A 235 3.73 -6.51 6.90
N GLY A 236 5.03 -6.45 7.15
CA GLY A 236 6.04 -6.90 6.18
C GLY A 236 6.04 -8.43 6.03
N PRO A 237 6.67 -8.95 4.96
CA PRO A 237 6.69 -10.39 4.66
C PRO A 237 7.26 -11.24 5.80
N GLU A 238 8.21 -10.68 6.57
CA GLU A 238 8.89 -11.36 7.68
C GLU A 238 7.96 -11.75 8.84
N ILE A 239 6.83 -11.05 9.02
CA ILE A 239 5.80 -11.37 10.01
C ILE A 239 4.59 -12.01 9.34
N GLU A 240 4.23 -11.57 8.13
CA GLU A 240 3.04 -12.04 7.43
C GLU A 240 3.14 -13.53 7.04
N GLU A 241 4.26 -13.97 6.46
CA GLU A 241 4.40 -15.34 5.97
C GLU A 241 4.29 -16.39 7.11
N PRO A 242 4.98 -16.24 8.26
CA PRO A 242 4.81 -17.18 9.38
C PRO A 242 3.39 -17.16 9.97
N MET A 243 2.76 -15.98 10.04
CA MET A 243 1.39 -15.85 10.53
C MET A 243 0.41 -16.59 9.63
N VAL A 244 0.48 -16.35 8.32
CA VAL A 244 -0.37 -17.03 7.32
C VAL A 244 -0.15 -18.54 7.40
N GLY A 245 1.10 -19.00 7.44
CA GLY A 245 1.41 -20.42 7.56
C GLY A 245 0.80 -21.06 8.82
N SER A 246 0.86 -20.38 9.96
CA SER A 246 0.27 -20.85 11.22
C SER A 246 -1.27 -20.93 11.14
N LEU A 247 -1.93 -19.96 10.52
CA LEU A 247 -3.38 -19.96 10.34
C LEU A 247 -3.83 -21.06 9.38
N VAL A 248 -3.15 -21.21 8.24
CA VAL A 248 -3.44 -22.27 7.27
C VAL A 248 -3.24 -23.66 7.88
N ALA A 249 -2.19 -23.86 8.68
CA ALA A 249 -1.98 -25.10 9.40
C ALA A 249 -3.12 -25.41 10.39
N THR A 250 -3.63 -24.38 11.06
CA THR A 250 -4.76 -24.50 12.01
C THR A 250 -6.07 -24.84 11.31
N LEU A 251 -6.35 -24.20 10.16
CA LEU A 251 -7.52 -24.54 9.34
C LEU A 251 -7.43 -25.97 8.77
N SER A 252 -6.21 -26.40 8.42
CA SER A 252 -5.98 -27.75 7.91
C SER A 252 -6.16 -28.81 9.00
N SER A 253 -5.68 -28.55 10.22
CA SER A 253 -5.82 -29.51 11.33
C SER A 253 -7.25 -29.61 11.86
N SER A 254 -8.07 -28.56 11.67
CA SER A 254 -9.49 -28.58 12.06
C SER A 254 -10.40 -29.28 11.05
N GLY A 255 -9.92 -29.61 9.84
CA GLY A 255 -10.73 -30.18 8.75
C GLY A 255 -11.59 -29.15 8.01
N PHE A 256 -11.31 -27.85 8.18
CA PHE A 256 -12.11 -26.76 7.61
C PHE A 256 -12.29 -26.87 6.08
N TRP A 257 -11.22 -27.21 5.36
CA TRP A 257 -11.24 -27.26 3.90
C TRP A 257 -12.19 -28.32 3.36
N GLU A 258 -12.23 -29.48 4.03
CA GLU A 258 -13.09 -30.61 3.69
C GLU A 258 -14.55 -30.32 4.04
N ASP A 259 -14.80 -29.78 5.24
CA ASP A 259 -16.14 -29.45 5.72
C ASP A 259 -16.83 -28.41 4.84
N PHE A 260 -16.08 -27.37 4.42
CA PHE A 260 -16.60 -26.28 3.58
C PHE A 260 -16.38 -26.50 2.09
N LYS A 261 -15.68 -27.58 1.69
CA LYS A 261 -15.34 -27.91 0.29
C LYS A 261 -14.73 -26.72 -0.46
N THR A 262 -13.72 -26.10 0.13
CA THR A 262 -13.05 -24.89 -0.39
C THR A 262 -11.53 -25.00 -0.26
N ASP A 263 -10.81 -24.26 -1.09
CA ASP A 263 -9.37 -24.08 -1.07
C ASP A 263 -8.94 -22.68 -0.61
N ARG A 264 -9.92 -21.80 -0.35
CA ARG A 264 -9.71 -20.40 0.04
C ARG A 264 -10.71 -19.95 1.10
N VAL A 265 -10.28 -19.00 1.91
CA VAL A 265 -11.12 -18.35 2.92
C VAL A 265 -10.72 -16.89 3.09
N VAL A 266 -11.73 -16.04 3.31
CA VAL A 266 -11.57 -14.65 3.74
C VAL A 266 -12.11 -14.54 5.16
N ILE A 267 -11.27 -14.13 6.10
CA ILE A 267 -11.63 -13.98 7.52
C ILE A 267 -11.56 -12.50 7.87
N ASP A 268 -12.64 -11.99 8.42
CA ASP A 268 -12.72 -10.64 8.96
C ASP A 268 -12.54 -10.69 10.48
N ALA A 269 -11.45 -10.08 10.96
CA ALA A 269 -10.99 -10.23 12.33
C ALA A 269 -10.50 -8.90 12.91
N GLU A 270 -10.37 -8.87 14.24
CA GLU A 270 -9.70 -7.77 14.94
C GLU A 270 -8.31 -8.23 15.38
N LEU A 271 -7.27 -7.53 14.95
CA LEU A 271 -5.90 -7.86 15.35
C LEU A 271 -5.48 -7.06 16.58
N MET A 272 -5.00 -7.77 17.60
CA MET A 272 -4.55 -7.23 18.87
C MET A 272 -3.04 -7.43 19.08
N PRO A 273 -2.36 -6.58 19.89
CA PRO A 273 -2.89 -5.42 20.60
C PRO A 273 -2.95 -4.16 19.72
N TRP A 274 -3.80 -3.20 20.09
CA TRP A 274 -3.91 -1.92 19.37
C TRP A 274 -2.57 -1.17 19.24
N SER A 275 -1.69 -1.32 20.23
CA SER A 275 -0.35 -0.73 20.24
C SER A 275 0.53 -1.19 19.07
N ALA A 276 0.25 -2.35 18.46
CA ALA A 276 0.99 -2.84 17.30
C ALA A 276 0.90 -1.90 16.09
N LYS A 277 -0.18 -1.11 15.98
CA LYS A 277 -0.39 -0.16 14.86
C LYS A 277 -0.54 1.30 15.33
N ALA A 278 -1.06 1.53 16.52
CA ALA A 278 -1.41 2.86 17.01
C ALA A 278 -0.39 3.47 17.98
N ARG A 279 0.84 2.95 18.02
CA ARG A 279 1.88 3.43 18.96
C ARG A 279 2.11 4.94 18.87
N ALA A 280 2.26 5.48 17.67
CA ALA A 280 2.46 6.93 17.48
C ALA A 280 1.28 7.75 18.02
N LEU A 281 0.05 7.27 17.82
CA LEU A 281 -1.17 7.93 18.31
C LEU A 281 -1.24 7.91 19.85
N LEU A 282 -0.89 6.77 20.45
CA LEU A 282 -0.80 6.61 21.91
C LEU A 282 0.22 7.57 22.52
N GLU A 283 1.42 7.62 21.95
CA GLU A 283 2.53 8.44 22.47
C GLU A 283 2.30 9.94 22.24
N GLN A 284 1.82 10.33 21.06
CA GLN A 284 1.76 11.74 20.67
C GLN A 284 0.45 12.43 21.08
N GLN A 285 -0.67 11.71 21.11
CA GLN A 285 -1.98 12.30 21.38
C GLN A 285 -2.51 11.91 22.76
N TYR A 286 -2.63 10.61 23.05
CA TYR A 286 -3.27 10.17 24.30
C TYR A 286 -2.41 10.43 25.52
N ALA A 287 -1.12 10.06 25.47
CA ALA A 287 -0.21 10.26 26.59
C ALA A 287 -0.02 11.75 26.91
N ALA A 288 0.05 12.59 25.88
CA ALA A 288 0.19 14.03 26.04
C ALA A 288 -1.02 14.65 26.77
N VAL A 289 -2.24 14.29 26.37
CA VAL A 289 -3.47 14.78 27.03
C VAL A 289 -3.54 14.31 28.47
N GLY A 290 -3.25 13.02 28.73
CA GLY A 290 -3.22 12.48 30.09
C GLY A 290 -2.20 13.20 30.97
N ALA A 291 -0.97 13.36 30.50
CA ALA A 291 0.09 14.04 31.24
C ALA A 291 -0.27 15.50 31.55
N ALA A 292 -0.81 16.25 30.58
CA ALA A 292 -1.24 17.62 30.79
C ALA A 292 -2.37 17.73 31.81
N ALA A 293 -3.40 16.87 31.70
CA ALA A 293 -4.52 16.85 32.64
C ALA A 293 -4.07 16.52 34.07
N THR A 294 -3.22 15.49 34.23
CA THR A 294 -2.70 15.10 35.55
C THR A 294 -1.80 16.18 36.16
N ALA A 295 -1.07 16.95 35.35
CA ALA A 295 -0.21 18.04 35.86
C ALA A 295 -1.00 19.28 36.29
N VAL A 296 -2.09 19.62 35.58
CA VAL A 296 -2.80 20.89 35.77
C VAL A 296 -3.99 20.76 36.74
N LEU A 297 -4.80 19.71 36.60
CA LEU A 297 -6.06 19.59 37.35
C LEU A 297 -5.88 19.62 38.88
N PRO A 298 -4.87 18.97 39.49
CA PRO A 298 -4.70 19.00 40.94
C PRO A 298 -4.50 20.42 41.48
N SER A 299 -3.65 21.23 40.84
CA SER A 299 -3.41 22.61 41.25
C SER A 299 -4.66 23.48 41.10
N VAL A 300 -5.40 23.30 40.01
CA VAL A 300 -6.65 24.05 39.77
C VAL A 300 -7.70 23.70 40.82
N ILE A 301 -7.83 22.43 41.17
CA ILE A 301 -8.74 21.98 42.24
C ILE A 301 -8.33 22.59 43.58
N GLU A 302 -7.04 22.56 43.92
CA GLU A 302 -6.53 23.13 45.17
C GLU A 302 -6.79 24.65 45.26
N ASP A 303 -6.61 25.38 44.15
CA ASP A 303 -6.88 26.82 44.09
C ASP A 303 -8.38 27.12 44.22
N LEU A 304 -9.25 26.31 43.60
CA LEU A 304 -10.70 26.43 43.74
C LEU A 304 -11.17 26.15 45.17
N GLU A 305 -10.62 25.13 45.83
CA GLU A 305 -10.93 24.80 47.23
C GLU A 305 -10.49 25.92 48.18
N LYS A 306 -9.30 26.51 47.94
CA LYS A 306 -8.80 27.66 48.72
C LYS A 306 -9.68 28.91 48.57
N CYS A 307 -10.32 29.10 47.42
CA CYS A 307 -11.25 30.20 47.22
C CYS A 307 -12.50 30.13 48.12
N GLY A 308 -12.87 28.94 48.61
CA GLY A 308 -14.03 28.71 49.47
C GLY A 308 -15.36 29.24 48.88
N ASP A 309 -16.40 29.32 49.70
CA ASP A 309 -17.78 29.71 49.30
C ASP A 309 -17.94 31.21 48.95
N LYS A 310 -16.87 31.89 48.52
CA LYS A 310 -16.89 33.28 48.03
C LYS A 310 -17.57 33.41 46.67
N THR A 311 -17.90 32.30 46.01
CA THR A 311 -18.68 32.26 44.76
C THR A 311 -20.07 32.87 44.94
N SER A 312 -20.68 32.73 46.13
CA SER A 312 -21.96 33.35 46.49
C SER A 312 -21.90 34.89 46.46
N VAL A 313 -20.74 35.49 46.75
CA VAL A 313 -20.53 36.95 46.73
C VAL A 313 -20.30 37.48 45.30
N LEU A 314 -19.72 36.67 44.41
CA LEU A 314 -19.49 37.05 43.01
C LEU A 314 -20.73 36.91 42.12
N LEU A 315 -21.61 35.95 42.39
CA LEU A 315 -22.87 35.75 41.64
C LEU A 315 -23.98 36.73 42.03
N GLN A 316 -23.89 37.42 43.18
CA GLN A 316 -24.83 38.47 43.59
C GLN A 316 -24.51 39.86 42.99
N LEU A 317 -23.40 39.99 42.25
CA LEU A 317 -22.95 41.24 41.62
C LEU A 317 -23.28 41.32 40.11
N GLN A 318 -24.10 40.40 39.59
CA GLN A 318 -24.74 40.48 38.27
C GLN A 318 -26.25 40.69 38.41
#